data_AF-A0A3D0SV16-F1
#
_entry.id   AF-A0A3D0SV16-F1
#
_cell.length_a   1.000
_cell.length_b   1.000
_cell.length_c   1.000
_cell.angle_alpha   90.00
_cell.angle_beta   90.00
_cell.angle_gamma   90.00
#
_symmetry.space_group_name_H-M   'P 1'
#
loop_
_entity.id
_entity.type
_entity.pdbx_description
1 polymer ?
#
loop_
_entity_poly.entity_id
_entity_poly.type
_entity_poly.pdbx_seq_one_letter_code
_entity_poly.pdbx_strand_id
1 'polypeptide(L)'
;MERKHEKYEQLIARCKALTPVPTSIAHPCDESSLKGAVEAAELGILQPILVGPRAKIEAIATQLQLNISSYEIVDAPHSHAAADEAVRLAREGKAEMLMKGSLHTDQLVGAV
;
A
#
# COMPACT_ATOMS: atom_id res chain seq x y z
N MET A 1 22.03 26.10 1.81
CA MET A 1 20.63 25.68 2.01
C MET A 1 20.47 24.29 1.44
N GLU A 2 19.93 23.37 2.23
CA GLU A 2 20.10 21.90 2.10
C GLU A 2 19.46 21.29 0.84
N ARG A 3 20.28 20.65 0.00
CA ARG A 3 19.89 19.71 -1.08
C ARG A 3 19.46 18.34 -0.51
N LYS A 4 18.63 18.30 0.53
CA LYS A 4 18.42 17.07 1.32
C LYS A 4 17.61 16.00 0.60
N HIS A 5 16.85 16.35 -0.45
CA HIS A 5 15.96 15.40 -1.13
C HIS A 5 16.07 15.34 -2.66
N GLU A 6 17.03 16.01 -3.31
CA GLU A 6 17.16 16.01 -4.78
C GLU A 6 17.21 14.58 -5.38
N LYS A 7 17.87 13.64 -4.71
CA LYS A 7 17.93 12.24 -5.14
C LYS A 7 16.55 11.55 -5.08
N TYR A 8 15.76 11.84 -4.06
CA TYR A 8 14.42 11.28 -3.91
C TYR A 8 13.46 11.87 -4.95
N GLU A 9 13.52 13.17 -5.17
CA GLU A 9 12.71 13.86 -6.19
C GLU A 9 13.00 13.31 -7.59
N GLN A 10 14.28 13.07 -7.91
CA GLN A 10 14.67 12.46 -9.19
C GLN A 10 14.13 11.03 -9.37
N LEU A 11 14.10 10.23 -8.31
CA LEU A 11 13.53 8.88 -8.35
C LEU A 11 12.01 8.93 -8.54
N ILE A 12 11.31 9.78 -7.78
CA ILE A 12 9.86 9.97 -7.90
C ILE A 12 9.52 10.44 -9.32
N ALA A 13 10.26 11.40 -9.87
CA ALA A 13 10.04 11.90 -11.23
C ALA A 13 10.20 10.81 -12.29
N ARG A 14 11.15 9.87 -12.11
CA ARG A 14 11.31 8.72 -13.00
C ARG A 14 10.15 7.75 -12.89
N CYS A 15 9.68 7.45 -11.67
CA CYS A 15 8.53 6.57 -11.46
C CYS A 15 7.24 7.13 -12.07
N LYS A 16 7.03 8.45 -12.01
CA LYS A 16 5.86 9.12 -12.63
C LYS A 16 5.78 8.96 -14.15
N ALA A 17 6.88 8.63 -14.82
CA ALA A 17 6.91 8.40 -16.26
C ALA A 17 6.57 6.95 -16.64
N LEU A 18 6.39 6.06 -15.65
CA LEU A 18 6.05 4.65 -15.84
C LEU A 18 4.53 4.45 -15.69
N THR A 19 4.03 3.34 -16.23
CA THR A 19 2.65 2.91 -15.97
C THR A 19 2.51 2.55 -14.49
N PRO A 20 1.49 3.10 -13.78
CA PRO A 20 1.22 2.73 -12.39
C PRO A 20 1.01 1.22 -12.27
N VAL A 21 1.70 0.59 -11.31
CA VAL A 21 1.68 -0.87 -11.13
C VAL A 21 0.60 -1.25 -10.10
N PRO A 22 -0.25 -2.27 -10.36
CA PRO A 22 -1.14 -2.83 -9.35
C PRO A 22 -0.37 -3.39 -8.15
N THR A 23 -0.57 -2.80 -6.98
CA THR A 23 0.18 -3.10 -5.75
C THR A 23 -0.75 -3.57 -4.66
N SER A 24 -0.59 -4.82 -4.23
CA SER A 24 -1.24 -5.33 -3.03
C SER A 24 -0.52 -4.80 -1.78
N ILE A 25 -1.27 -4.17 -0.88
CA ILE A 25 -0.74 -3.55 0.33
C ILE A 25 -1.25 -4.33 1.52
N ALA A 26 -0.35 -5.08 2.15
CA ALA A 26 -0.68 -5.98 3.23
C ALA A 26 -0.82 -5.22 4.56
N HIS A 27 -2.04 -5.18 5.09
CA HIS A 27 -2.42 -4.60 6.38
C HIS A 27 -2.03 -3.12 6.56
N PRO A 28 -2.55 -2.17 5.78
CA PRO A 28 -2.29 -0.74 5.94
C PRO A 28 -3.12 -0.14 7.09
N CYS A 29 -2.94 -0.67 8.30
CA CYS A 29 -3.71 -0.30 9.49
C CYS A 29 -2.95 0.65 10.43
N ASP A 30 -2.04 1.47 9.89
CA ASP A 30 -1.47 2.63 10.59
C ASP A 30 -1.45 3.86 9.69
N GLU A 31 -1.15 5.02 10.27
CA GLU A 31 -1.14 6.29 9.54
C GLU A 31 -0.12 6.32 8.40
N SER A 32 1.11 5.92 8.68
CA SER A 32 2.22 6.03 7.72
C SER A 32 2.03 5.14 6.49
N SER A 33 1.53 3.93 6.68
CA SER A 33 1.31 2.93 5.63
C SER A 33 0.15 3.31 4.74
N LEU A 34 -0.99 3.72 5.31
CA LEU A 34 -2.13 4.15 4.52
C LEU A 34 -1.86 5.46 3.79
N LYS A 35 -1.30 6.46 4.49
CA LYS A 35 -0.97 7.75 3.87
C LYS A 35 0.05 7.60 2.74
N GLY A 36 1.12 6.84 2.95
CA GLY A 36 2.12 6.60 1.92
C GLY A 36 1.56 5.87 0.70
N ALA A 37 0.64 4.92 0.89
CA ALA A 37 -0.06 4.25 -0.20
C ALA A 37 -0.91 5.21 -1.03
N VAL A 38 -1.70 6.06 -0.36
CA VAL A 38 -2.58 7.04 -1.01
C VAL A 38 -1.76 8.09 -1.74
N GLU A 39 -0.73 8.68 -1.11
CA GLU A 39 0.16 9.65 -1.75
C GLU A 39 0.86 9.05 -2.98
N ALA A 40 1.35 7.82 -2.91
CA ALA A 40 1.96 7.14 -4.05
C ALA A 40 0.94 6.91 -5.19
N ALA A 41 -0.31 6.60 -4.86
CA ALA A 41 -1.38 6.46 -5.84
C ALA A 41 -1.75 7.80 -6.50
N GLU A 42 -1.88 8.88 -5.72
CA GLU A 42 -2.14 10.24 -6.21
C GLU A 42 -1.00 10.76 -7.10
N LEU A 43 0.23 10.35 -6.82
CA LEU A 43 1.39 10.64 -7.67
C LEU A 43 1.46 9.78 -8.93
N GLY A 44 0.54 8.83 -9.13
CA GLY A 44 0.53 7.93 -10.29
C GLY A 44 1.68 6.90 -10.27
N ILE A 45 2.18 6.54 -9.09
CA ILE A 45 3.30 5.59 -8.96
C ILE A 45 2.76 4.15 -8.89
N LEU A 46 1.61 3.95 -8.24
CA LEU A 46 0.99 2.64 -8.05
C LEU A 46 -0.53 2.70 -8.09
N GLN A 47 -1.16 1.54 -8.24
CA GLN A 47 -2.60 1.33 -8.08
C GLN A 47 -2.82 0.43 -6.85
N PRO A 48 -3.25 0.98 -5.71
CA PRO A 48 -3.27 0.24 -4.46
C PRO A 48 -4.48 -0.68 -4.38
N ILE A 49 -4.23 -1.92 -3.93
CA ILE A 49 -5.22 -2.88 -3.45
C ILE A 49 -4.98 -3.04 -1.95
N LEU A 50 -5.87 -2.48 -1.13
CA LEU A 50 -5.72 -2.43 0.32
C LEU A 50 -6.23 -3.73 0.93
N VAL A 51 -5.34 -4.53 1.54
CA VAL A 51 -5.70 -5.84 2.10
C VAL A 51 -5.65 -5.79 3.61
N GLY A 52 -6.78 -5.98 4.31
CA GLY A 52 -6.81 -5.92 5.77
C GLY A 52 -8.21 -5.66 6.33
N PRO A 53 -8.33 -5.47 7.66
CA PRO A 53 -9.62 -5.27 8.29
C PRO A 53 -10.25 -3.98 7.77
N ARG A 54 -11.31 -4.10 6.96
CA ARG A 54 -11.95 -2.98 6.26
C ARG A 54 -12.28 -1.83 7.22
N ALA A 55 -12.93 -2.15 8.34
CA ALA A 55 -13.31 -1.16 9.34
C ALA A 55 -12.12 -0.37 9.91
N LYS A 56 -10.95 -1.00 10.06
CA LYS A 56 -9.75 -0.31 10.55
C LYS A 56 -9.16 0.61 9.49
N ILE A 57 -9.10 0.14 8.24
CA ILE A 57 -8.59 0.93 7.11
C ILE A 57 -9.47 2.17 6.91
N GLU A 58 -10.79 1.99 6.89
CA GLU A 58 -11.76 3.09 6.74
C GLU A 58 -11.72 4.07 7.93
N ALA A 59 -11.54 3.58 9.16
CA ALA A 59 -11.38 4.44 10.34
C ALA A 59 -10.15 5.32 10.26
N ILE A 60 -9.00 4.77 9.83
CA ILE A 60 -7.76 5.54 9.66
C ILE A 60 -7.89 6.51 8.50
N ALA A 61 -8.47 6.10 7.37
CA ALA A 61 -8.74 7.00 6.25
C ALA A 61 -9.59 8.19 6.68
N THR A 62 -10.63 7.95 7.48
CA THR A 62 -11.50 9.00 8.03
C THR A 62 -10.73 9.92 8.97
N GLN A 63 -9.92 9.37 9.88
CA GLN A 63 -9.08 10.13 10.81
C GLN A 63 -8.09 11.04 10.08
N LEU A 64 -7.52 10.56 8.98
CA LEU A 64 -6.52 11.28 8.19
C LEU A 64 -7.12 12.11 7.04
N GLN A 65 -8.45 12.10 6.89
CA GLN A 65 -9.16 12.76 5.79
C GLN A 65 -8.68 12.30 4.40
N LEU A 66 -8.25 11.04 4.27
CA LEU A 66 -7.83 10.43 3.02
C LEU A 66 -9.05 9.88 2.27
N ASN A 67 -9.16 10.18 0.98
CA ASN A 67 -10.18 9.57 0.14
C ASN A 67 -9.67 8.23 -0.41
N ILE A 68 -10.20 7.13 0.13
CA ILE A 68 -9.88 5.77 -0.33
C ILE A 68 -10.99 5.11 -1.14
N SER A 69 -12.06 5.85 -1.47
CA SER A 69 -13.25 5.28 -2.14
C SER A 69 -12.98 4.73 -3.54
N SER A 70 -11.91 5.18 -4.20
CA SER A 70 -11.49 4.71 -5.52
C SER A 70 -10.58 3.48 -5.48
N TYR A 71 -10.16 3.01 -4.30
CA TYR A 71 -9.24 1.90 -4.15
C TYR A 71 -9.97 0.60 -3.82
N GLU A 72 -9.48 -0.51 -4.36
CA GLU A 72 -9.99 -1.82 -4.00
C GLU A 72 -9.60 -2.14 -2.55
N ILE A 73 -10.55 -2.65 -1.77
CA ILE A 73 -10.33 -3.12 -0.40
C ILE A 73 -10.71 -4.58 -0.32
N VAL A 74 -9.73 -5.44 -0.05
CA VAL A 74 -9.92 -6.86 0.22
C VAL A 74 -9.96 -7.05 1.73
N ASP A 75 -11.13 -7.41 2.25
CA ASP A 75 -11.34 -7.56 3.68
C ASP A 75 -10.65 -8.81 4.21
N ALA A 76 -9.80 -8.63 5.23
CA ALA A 76 -9.11 -9.72 5.91
C ALA A 76 -9.12 -9.45 7.44
N PRO A 77 -9.45 -10.43 8.29
CA PRO A 77 -9.80 -10.19 9.69
C PRO A 77 -8.64 -9.71 10.58
N HIS A 78 -7.39 -10.04 10.23
CA HIS A 78 -6.20 -9.69 11.01
C HIS A 78 -4.93 -9.68 10.15
N SER A 79 -3.79 -9.38 10.77
CA SER A 79 -2.50 -9.16 10.12
C SER A 79 -2.01 -10.35 9.27
N HIS A 80 -2.03 -11.56 9.83
CA HIS A 80 -1.61 -12.76 9.10
C HIS A 80 -2.51 -13.05 7.88
N ALA A 81 -3.83 -13.04 8.05
CA ALA A 81 -4.76 -13.24 6.95
C ALA A 81 -4.60 -12.18 5.85
N ALA A 82 -4.30 -10.93 6.24
CA ALA A 82 -4.02 -9.86 5.28
C ALA A 82 -2.70 -10.09 4.52
N ALA A 83 -1.69 -10.65 5.17
CA ALA A 83 -0.42 -11.00 4.53
C ALA A 83 -0.63 -12.15 3.52
N ASP A 84 -1.30 -13.23 3.94
CA ASP A 84 -1.61 -14.38 3.09
C ASP A 84 -2.42 -13.97 1.85
N GLU A 85 -3.44 -13.13 2.05
CA GLU A 85 -4.31 -12.67 0.98
C GLU A 85 -3.58 -11.72 0.02
N ALA A 86 -2.74 -10.81 0.53
CA ALA A 86 -1.92 -9.96 -0.32
C ALA A 86 -0.93 -10.78 -1.17
N VAL A 87 -0.29 -11.79 -0.58
CA VAL A 87 0.58 -12.72 -1.32
C VAL A 87 -0.21 -13.51 -2.36
N ARG A 88 -1.42 -13.97 -2.03
CA ARG A 88 -2.30 -14.69 -2.97
C ARG A 88 -2.62 -13.82 -4.19
N LEU A 89 -2.98 -12.54 -4.00
CA LEU A 89 -3.23 -11.61 -5.10
C LEU A 89 -2.00 -11.43 -6.00
N ALA A 90 -0.81 -11.35 -5.40
CA ALA A 90 0.44 -11.26 -6.15
C ALA A 90 0.72 -12.55 -6.96
N ARG A 91 0.54 -13.72 -6.33
CA ARG A 91 0.73 -15.03 -6.98
C ARG A 91 -0.26 -15.28 -8.12
N GLU A 92 -1.47 -14.75 -8.02
CA GLU A 92 -2.50 -14.85 -9.08
C GLU A 92 -2.32 -13.82 -10.20
N GLY A 93 -1.32 -12.95 -10.12
CA GLY A 93 -1.10 -11.88 -11.09
C GLY A 93 -2.14 -10.75 -11.02
N LYS A 94 -2.95 -10.70 -9.96
CA LYS A 94 -3.89 -9.59 -9.69
C LYS A 94 -3.18 -8.37 -9.12
N ALA A 95 -2.07 -8.59 -8.43
CA ALA A 95 -1.10 -7.57 -8.09
C ALA A 95 0.26 -7.92 -8.71
N GLU A 96 0.93 -6.94 -9.29
CA GLU A 96 2.29 -7.11 -9.82
C GLU A 96 3.36 -6.70 -8.79
N MET A 97 2.93 -6.02 -7.72
CA MET A 97 3.78 -5.63 -6.60
C MET A 97 3.12 -5.98 -5.26
N LEU A 98 3.96 -6.29 -4.27
CA LEU A 98 3.57 -6.53 -2.89
C LEU A 98 4.27 -5.50 -2.00
N MET A 99 3.49 -4.78 -1.20
CA MET A 99 3.97 -3.77 -0.25
C MET A 99 3.53 -4.14 1.17
N LYS A 100 4.48 -4.05 2.11
CA LYS A 100 4.20 -4.20 3.53
C LYS A 100 3.52 -2.93 4.07
N GLY A 101 2.37 -3.07 4.70
CA GLY A 101 1.76 -2.03 5.53
C GLY A 101 2.31 -2.05 6.96
N SER A 102 1.43 -2.01 7.95
CA SER A 102 1.75 -1.96 9.39
C SER A 102 2.16 -3.31 10.01
N LEU A 103 2.46 -4.31 9.17
CA LEU A 103 2.92 -5.62 9.60
C LEU A 103 4.33 -5.58 10.22
N HIS A 104 4.58 -6.47 11.17
CA HIS A 104 5.94 -6.87 11.50
C HIS A 104 6.56 -7.63 10.31
N THR A 105 7.86 -7.44 10.07
CA THR A 105 8.55 -7.92 8.86
C THR A 105 8.52 -9.44 8.72
N ASP A 106 8.52 -10.16 9.84
CA ASP A 106 8.37 -11.62 9.92
C ASP A 106 7.02 -12.11 9.38
N GLN A 107 5.94 -11.36 9.58
CA GLN A 107 4.60 -11.76 9.13
C GLN A 107 4.45 -11.72 7.61
N LEU A 108 5.09 -10.76 6.94
CA LEU A 108 5.05 -10.70 5.48
C LEU A 108 5.97 -11.74 4.85
N VAL A 109 7.21 -11.86 5.35
CA VAL A 109 8.19 -12.81 4.79
C VAL A 109 7.76 -14.27 5.02
N GLY A 110 7.08 -14.57 6.13
CA GLY A 110 6.53 -15.90 6.38
C GLY A 110 5.39 -16.30 5.45
N ALA A 111 4.70 -15.34 4.82
CA ALA A 111 3.59 -15.59 3.90
C ALA A 111 4.04 -15.80 2.45
N VAL A 112 5.28 -15.41 2.10
CA VAL A 112 5.85 -15.48 0.73
C VAL A 112 6.38 -16.86 0.40
#